data_AF-A0A7X6T8A8-F1
#
_entry.id   AF-A0A7X6T8A8-F1
#
_cell.length_a   1.000
_cell.length_b   1.000
_cell.length_c   1.000
_cell.angle_alpha   90.00
_cell.angle_beta   90.00
_cell.angle_gamma   90.00
#
_symmetry.space_group_name_H-M   'P 1'
#
loop_
_entity.id
_entity.type
_entity.pdbx_description
1 polymer ?
#
loop_
_entity_poly.entity_id
_entity_poly.type
_entity_poly.pdbx_seq_one_letter_code
_entity_poly.pdbx_strand_id
1 'polypeptide(L)'
;MENKKIDLLYIDCCIRGGESRTGRLAGAFLDELEERGGFSLDRLVLTEEALLPLTGEFFLQRERLLEAGELDHPRFRYAHQFARADRILV
;
A
#
# COMPACT_ATOMS: atom_id res chain seq x y z
N MET A 1 10.63 27.77 0.74
CA MET A 1 9.61 26.77 1.13
C MET A 1 9.94 25.51 0.37
N GLU A 2 10.44 24.50 1.07
CA GLU A 2 10.80 23.22 0.46
C GLU A 2 9.50 22.54 0.02
N ASN A 3 9.37 22.23 -1.27
CA ASN A 3 8.16 21.61 -1.80
C ASN A 3 8.09 20.18 -1.23
N LYS A 4 7.21 19.96 -0.23
CA LYS A 4 7.02 18.63 0.36
C LYS A 4 6.64 17.66 -0.76
N LYS A 5 7.40 16.57 -0.91
CA LYS A 5 7.02 15.47 -1.82
C LYS A 5 5.71 14.84 -1.32
N ILE A 6 4.84 14.48 -2.26
CA ILE A 6 3.59 13.76 -1.99
C ILE A 6 3.91 12.26 -1.93
N ASP A 7 3.54 11.59 -0.84
CA ASP A 7 3.71 10.14 -0.70
C ASP A 7 2.59 9.41 -1.45
N LEU A 8 2.93 8.71 -2.53
CA LEU A 8 2.03 7.91 -3.35
C LEU A 8 2.24 6.42 -3.07
N LEU A 9 1.17 5.73 -2.65
CA LEU A 9 1.13 4.27 -2.55
C LEU A 9 0.47 3.68 -3.80
N TYR A 10 1.23 2.91 -4.59
CA TYR A 10 0.69 2.10 -5.67
C TYR A 10 0.45 0.66 -5.21
N ILE A 11 -0.80 0.20 -5.33
CA ILE A 11 -1.25 -1.13 -4.92
C ILE A 11 -1.54 -1.97 -6.17
N ASP A 12 -0.60 -2.82 -6.56
CA ASP A 12 -0.80 -3.74 -7.69
C ASP A 12 -1.55 -4.99 -7.24
N CYS A 13 -2.79 -5.12 -7.71
CA CYS A 13 -3.65 -6.26 -7.41
C CYS A 13 -3.65 -7.33 -8.51
N CYS A 14 -2.88 -7.16 -9.58
CA CYS A 14 -3.06 -7.97 -10.78
C CYS A 14 -2.35 -9.32 -10.71
N ILE A 15 -3.14 -10.40 -10.69
CA ILE A 15 -2.64 -11.79 -10.77
C ILE A 15 -1.89 -12.15 -12.07
N ARG A 16 -1.96 -11.28 -13.09
CA ARG A 16 -1.35 -11.54 -14.41
C ARG A 16 0.06 -10.95 -14.55
N GLY A 17 0.56 -10.21 -13.55
CA GLY A 17 1.88 -9.57 -13.61
C GLY A 17 2.09 -8.77 -14.90
N GLY A 18 3.19 -9.03 -15.61
CA GLY A 18 3.59 -8.33 -16.84
C GLY A 18 2.63 -8.42 -18.04
N GLU A 19 1.63 -9.32 -17.99
CA GLU A 19 0.58 -9.42 -19.01
C GLU A 19 -0.62 -8.50 -18.72
N SER A 20 -0.60 -7.76 -17.61
CA SER A 20 -1.68 -6.88 -17.19
C SER A 20 -1.81 -5.66 -18.11
N ARG A 21 -2.98 -5.52 -18.77
CA ARG A 21 -3.31 -4.30 -19.52
C ARG A 21 -3.42 -3.06 -18.62
N THR A 22 -3.98 -3.21 -17.43
CA THR A 22 -4.06 -2.12 -16.44
C THR A 22 -2.69 -1.83 -15.85
N GLY A 23 -1.84 -2.84 -15.64
CA GLY A 23 -0.46 -2.66 -15.21
C GLY A 23 0.38 -1.86 -16.21
N ARG A 24 0.16 -2.04 -17.52
CA ARG A 24 0.80 -1.20 -18.56
C ARG A 24 0.35 0.26 -18.48
N LEU A 25 -0.94 0.51 -18.24
CA LEU A 25 -1.47 1.87 -18.07
C LEU A 25 -0.93 2.52 -16.79
N ALA A 26 -0.89 1.77 -15.69
CA ALA A 26 -0.33 2.22 -14.42
C ALA A 26 1.17 2.53 -14.57
N GLY A 27 1.93 1.69 -15.28
CA GLY A 27 3.34 1.94 -15.60
C GLY A 27 3.53 3.27 -16.32
N ALA A 28 2.83 3.48 -17.45
CA ALA A 28 2.92 4.73 -18.20
C ALA A 28 2.53 5.97 -17.37
N PHE A 29 1.55 5.84 -16.48
CA PHE A 29 1.18 6.91 -15.54
C PHE A 29 2.30 7.20 -14.53
N LEU A 30 2.89 6.16 -13.94
CA LEU A 30 3.95 6.30 -12.94
C LEU A 30 5.24 6.85 -13.55
N ASP A 31 5.59 6.42 -14.77
CA ASP A 31 6.77 6.91 -15.50
C ASP A 31 6.66 8.43 -15.73
N GLU A 32 5.53 8.91 -16.24
CA GLU A 32 5.26 10.35 -16.44
C GLU A 32 5.23 11.12 -15.11
N LEU A 33 4.73 10.50 -14.03
CA LEU A 33 4.68 11.11 -12.70
C LEU A 33 6.09 11.27 -12.11
N GLU A 34 6.95 10.28 -12.30
CA GLU A 34 8.36 10.31 -11.87
C GLU A 34 9.13 11.40 -12.62
N GLU A 35 8.94 11.53 -13.94
CA GLU A 35 9.54 12.59 -14.76
C GLU A 35 9.16 14.00 -14.28
N ARG A 36 7.90 14.21 -13.89
CA ARG A 36 7.42 15.49 -13.34
C ARG A 36 7.98 15.78 -11.95
N GLY A 37 8.37 14.74 -11.21
CA GLY A 37 8.83 14.82 -9.84
C GLY A 37 7.77 15.30 -8.86
N GLY A 38 8.18 15.58 -7.62
CA GLY A 38 7.28 16.03 -6.55
C GLY A 38 6.53 14.91 -5.83
N PHE A 39 6.77 13.64 -6.20
CA PHE A 39 6.21 12.47 -5.54
C PHE A 39 7.30 11.56 -4.98
N SER A 40 6.93 10.77 -3.98
CA SER A 40 7.67 9.64 -3.44
C SER A 40 6.79 8.40 -3.66
N LEU A 41 7.30 7.39 -4.36
CA LEU A 41 6.54 6.19 -4.71
C LEU A 41 6.86 5.04 -3.75
N ASP A 42 5.82 4.50 -3.12
CA ASP A 42 5.84 3.22 -2.42
C ASP A 42 4.98 2.22 -3.20
N ARG A 43 5.42 0.97 -3.36
CA ARG A 43 4.74 -0.05 -4.17
C ARG A 43 4.43 -1.28 -3.34
N LEU A 44 3.18 -1.72 -3.38
CA LEU A 44 2.68 -2.94 -2.74
C LEU A 44 2.08 -3.88 -3.79
N VAL A 45 2.62 -5.08 -3.93
CA VAL A 45 2.10 -6.12 -4.85
C VAL A 45 1.29 -7.13 -4.05
N LEU A 46 -0.04 -7.06 -4.09
CA LEU A 46 -0.90 -7.87 -3.21
C LEU A 46 -0.78 -9.37 -3.45
N THR A 47 -0.42 -9.78 -4.66
CA THR A 47 -0.31 -11.20 -5.03
C THR A 47 0.95 -11.87 -4.46
N GLU A 48 1.92 -11.07 -4.02
CA GLU A 48 3.13 -11.56 -3.33
C GLU A 48 2.94 -11.61 -1.81
N GLU A 49 1.81 -11.11 -1.32
CA GLU A 49 1.53 -10.99 0.10
C GLU A 49 0.58 -12.08 0.60
N ALA A 50 0.84 -12.57 1.81
CA ALA A 50 0.01 -13.57 2.47
C ALA A 50 -1.23 -12.92 3.13
N LEU A 51 -2.04 -12.19 2.36
CA LEU A 51 -3.25 -11.55 2.86
C LEU A 51 -4.35 -12.59 3.06
N LEU A 52 -4.77 -12.76 4.31
CA LEU A 52 -5.87 -13.63 4.69
C LEU A 52 -7.09 -12.81 5.09
N PRO A 53 -8.31 -13.28 4.82
CA PRO A 53 -9.52 -12.67 5.35
C PRO A 53 -9.46 -12.55 6.88
N LEU A 54 -10.05 -11.49 7.41
CA LEU A 54 -10.18 -11.31 8.86
C LEU A 54 -11.21 -12.31 9.40
N THR A 55 -10.74 -13.38 10.04
CA THR A 55 -11.57 -14.42 10.66
C THR A 55 -11.55 -14.31 12.19
N GLY A 56 -12.38 -15.09 12.89
CA GLY A 56 -12.61 -14.96 14.34
C GLY A 56 -11.35 -14.89 15.21
N GLU A 57 -10.41 -15.82 15.07
CA GLU A 57 -9.14 -15.80 15.82
C GLU A 57 -8.27 -14.59 15.44
N PHE A 58 -8.20 -14.27 14.14
CA PHE A 58 -7.50 -13.08 13.68
C PHE A 58 -8.15 -11.81 14.23
N PHE A 59 -9.46 -11.71 14.30
CA PHE A 59 -10.15 -10.57 14.90
C PHE A 59 -9.82 -10.43 16.39
N LEU A 60 -9.94 -11.51 17.17
CA LEU A 60 -9.68 -11.47 18.61
C LEU A 60 -8.24 -11.06 18.95
N GLN A 61 -7.25 -11.52 18.19
CA GLN A 61 -5.87 -11.05 18.40
C GLN A 61 -5.75 -9.53 18.11
N ARG A 62 -6.50 -9.00 17.14
CA ARG A 62 -6.43 -7.57 16.77
C ARG A 62 -6.96 -6.73 17.93
N GLU A 63 -8.11 -7.12 18.48
CA GLU A 63 -8.72 -6.40 19.59
C GLU A 63 -7.79 -6.37 20.82
N ARG A 64 -7.16 -7.50 21.18
CA ARG A 64 -6.20 -7.52 22.30
C ARG A 64 -5.01 -6.57 22.09
N LEU A 65 -4.46 -6.53 20.86
CA LEU A 65 -3.35 -5.62 20.54
C LEU A 65 -3.79 -4.15 20.64
N LEU A 66 -5.02 -3.83 20.21
CA LEU A 66 -5.57 -2.48 20.31
C LEU A 66 -5.81 -2.09 21.78
N GLU A 67 -6.40 -2.98 22.58
CA GLU A 67 -6.62 -2.77 24.01
C GLU A 67 -5.31 -2.57 24.78
N ALA A 68 -4.25 -3.30 24.39
CA ALA A 68 -2.91 -3.16 24.97
C ALA A 68 -2.10 -1.97 24.43
N GLY A 69 -2.61 -1.27 23.40
CA GLY A 69 -1.89 -0.17 22.75
C GLY A 69 -0.67 -0.60 21.92
N GLU A 70 -0.57 -1.89 21.56
CA GLU A 70 0.55 -2.45 20.79
C GLU A 70 0.42 -2.16 19.29
N LEU A 71 0.39 -0.88 18.93
CA LEU A 71 0.15 -0.42 17.55
C LEU A 71 1.33 -0.67 16.60
N ASP A 72 2.54 -0.89 17.13
CA ASP A 72 3.73 -1.20 16.34
C ASP A 72 3.81 -2.68 15.92
N HIS A 73 2.84 -3.51 16.35
CA HIS A 73 2.80 -4.93 15.99
C HIS A 73 2.73 -5.11 14.45
N PRO A 74 3.49 -6.04 13.84
CA PRO A 74 3.60 -6.19 12.37
C PRO A 74 2.27 -6.35 11.62
N ARG A 75 1.25 -6.82 12.32
CA ARG A 75 -0.14 -6.88 11.83
C ARG A 75 -0.65 -5.54 11.28
N PHE A 76 -0.26 -4.43 11.89
CA PHE A 76 -0.73 -3.10 11.49
C PHE A 76 0.11 -2.48 10.37
N ARG A 77 1.13 -3.17 9.83
CA ARG A 77 2.05 -2.63 8.82
C ARG A 77 1.33 -2.00 7.62
N TYR A 78 0.31 -2.66 7.07
CA TYR A 78 -0.45 -2.14 5.94
C TYR A 78 -1.39 -1.01 6.33
N ALA A 79 -1.97 -1.05 7.54
CA ALA A 79 -2.78 0.05 8.04
C ALA A 79 -1.94 1.32 8.16
N HIS A 80 -0.72 1.22 8.69
CA HIS A 80 0.23 2.32 8.78
C HIS A 80 0.71 2.80 7.41
N GLN A 81 1.06 1.87 6.51
CA GLN A 81 1.47 2.21 5.13
C GLN A 81 0.36 2.97 4.39
N PHE A 82 -0.87 2.48 4.47
CA PHE A 82 -2.03 3.08 3.84
C PHE A 82 -2.38 4.44 4.46
N ALA A 83 -2.34 4.56 5.79
CA ALA A 83 -2.64 5.81 6.49
C ALA A 83 -1.58 6.91 6.28
N ARG A 84 -0.32 6.53 6.03
CA ARG A 84 0.78 7.47 5.75
C ARG A 84 0.71 8.07 4.34
N ALA A 85 0.12 7.38 3.39
CA ALA A 85 0.09 7.81 2.00
C ALA A 85 -0.79 9.06 1.82
N ASP A 86 -0.28 10.07 1.12
CA ASP A 86 -1.06 11.23 0.71
C ASP A 86 -2.02 10.87 -0.44
N ARG A 87 -1.62 9.94 -1.31
CA ARG A 87 -2.40 9.45 -2.46
C ARG A 87 -2.27 7.95 -2.63
N ILE A 88 -3.29 7.32 -3.20
CA ILE A 88 -3.32 5.88 -3.46
C ILE A 88 -3.72 5.64 -4.93
N LEU A 89 -2.98 4.76 -5.60
CA LEU A 89 -3.27 4.24 -6.93
C LEU A 89 -3.50 2.73 -6.81
N VAL A 90 -4.54 2.20 -7.46
CA VAL A 90 -4.93 0.78 -7.46
C VAL A 90 -5.16 0.30 -8.89
#